data_AF-A0A522S4W4-F1
#
_entry.id   AF-A0A522S4W4-F1
#
_cell.length_a   1.000
_cell.length_b   1.000
_cell.length_c   1.000
_cell.angle_alpha   90.00
_cell.angle_beta   90.00
_cell.angle_gamma   90.00
#
_symmetry.space_group_name_H-M   'P 1'
#
loop_
_entity.id
_entity.type
_entity.pdbx_description
1 polymer ?
#
loop_
_entity_poly.entity_id
_entity_poly.type
_entity_poly.pdbx_seq_one_letter_code
_entity_poly.pdbx_strand_id
1 'polypeptide(L)'
;MKLDRTTRLIVISVALGVVGALGAQLFLLLLHLTDTWVLALLGHYHTIDVAAAHTMGAPPAPFTRLHWWIPIATTLGGLVAGVLIYSLAPETEGHGTDATLIGFHRNNGRMRARAPFVKIVVSALTIGSGGSGGREGPTAQIASGVGAIAGSLFKLPDDERRLVMLIGMAAGLSAIFKSPLGTAIFAVEILYSRMAFEGDALIYTLISAAVAYAITGAFSGYTPLFLLPTSQHVVQPMDLVWFALLGIIAGGLGALLPAVYYRIRDGFAALRIPNHFKPAIGGLAVGLIGIVVPPIIGGGYGYMQFALQGGTGLAAWVLLLFSLGKVLTLSLTIGSGGSGGMFGPTLYVGAMLGAAFAASLNLLHLNLDSSWFAVVGMAAVFAGGARVPIAAMVMVIEMTGGFELIMPTMIAVALAFIVQLALTRHAKYPTIYEAQVPTPAESPAHRRAYYEAAVGLLRRQEVRLDRDILSRELHGALARGEGIPLTGRSEQLYRLALAPGSPVVGREVRSLGLAAMGVVIVGLIRGEGDVVPGGGTRLQVGDQLLVAAGSDGIGKFRSLITAPGGAGGAAA
;
A
#
# COMPACT_ATOMS: atom_id res chain seq x y z
N MET A 1 -14.50 26.66 -4.47
CA MET A 1 -14.30 27.32 -3.15
C MET A 1 -13.12 28.27 -3.25
N LYS A 2 -13.32 29.59 -3.07
CA LYS A 2 -12.21 30.57 -2.90
C LYS A 2 -11.69 30.53 -1.44
N LEU A 3 -11.39 29.33 -0.95
CA LEU A 3 -10.72 29.13 0.33
C LEU A 3 -9.23 28.91 0.05
N ASP A 4 -8.37 29.30 0.99
CA ASP A 4 -6.98 28.89 0.97
C ASP A 4 -6.87 27.35 1.03
N ARG A 5 -5.71 26.84 0.60
CA ARG A 5 -5.47 25.39 0.45
C ARG A 5 -5.71 24.64 1.77
N THR A 6 -5.21 25.15 2.88
CA THR A 6 -5.29 24.51 4.19
C THR A 6 -6.72 24.44 4.67
N THR A 7 -7.43 25.57 4.68
CA THR A 7 -8.84 25.62 5.09
C THR A 7 -9.71 24.73 4.21
N ARG A 8 -9.48 24.74 2.89
CA ARG A 8 -10.18 23.84 1.96
C ARG A 8 -9.97 22.37 2.32
N LEU A 9 -8.73 21.95 2.55
CA LEU A 9 -8.40 20.56 2.89
C LEU A 9 -9.00 20.15 4.24
N ILE A 10 -9.00 21.03 5.25
CA ILE A 10 -9.65 20.77 6.55
C ILE A 10 -11.15 20.52 6.35
N VAL A 11 -11.85 21.37 5.59
CA VAL A 11 -13.28 21.19 5.33
C VAL A 11 -13.54 19.88 4.60
N ILE A 12 -12.71 19.54 3.60
CA ILE A 12 -12.81 18.28 2.88
C ILE A 12 -12.54 17.08 3.82
N SER A 13 -11.58 17.18 4.74
CA SER A 13 -11.29 16.14 5.73
C SER A 13 -12.49 15.83 6.61
N VAL A 14 -13.17 16.86 7.12
CA VAL A 14 -14.39 16.66 7.92
C VAL A 14 -15.50 16.03 7.08
N ALA A 15 -15.74 16.54 5.88
CA ALA A 15 -16.78 16.00 4.98
C ALA A 15 -16.50 14.54 4.60
N LEU A 16 -15.26 14.19 4.25
CA LEU A 16 -14.87 12.82 3.95
C LEU A 16 -14.85 11.92 5.18
N GLY A 17 -14.66 12.48 6.38
CA GLY A 17 -14.85 11.74 7.63
C GLY A 17 -16.28 11.21 7.76
N VAL A 18 -17.26 12.09 7.50
CA VAL A 18 -18.69 11.73 7.48
C VAL A 18 -19.01 10.71 6.39
N VAL A 19 -18.63 11.02 5.15
CA VAL A 19 -18.96 10.15 4.00
C VAL A 19 -18.24 8.81 4.11
N GLY A 20 -16.99 8.79 4.57
CA GLY A 20 -16.21 7.58 4.80
C GLY A 20 -16.83 6.67 5.85
N ALA A 21 -17.32 7.24 6.96
CA ALA A 21 -18.05 6.48 7.97
C ALA A 21 -19.33 5.87 7.41
N LEU A 22 -20.16 6.66 6.71
CA LEU A 22 -21.41 6.17 6.11
C LEU A 22 -21.14 5.10 5.04
N GLY A 23 -20.12 5.28 4.21
CA GLY A 23 -19.72 4.32 3.18
C GLY A 23 -19.23 2.99 3.78
N ALA A 24 -18.43 3.05 4.85
CA ALA A 24 -18.01 1.88 5.60
C ALA A 24 -19.22 1.15 6.21
N GLN A 25 -20.14 1.87 6.86
CA GLN A 25 -21.36 1.28 7.44
C GLN A 25 -22.25 0.62 6.39
N LEU A 26 -22.45 1.25 5.23
CA LEU A 26 -23.18 0.65 4.12
C LEU A 26 -22.53 -0.66 3.66
N PHE A 27 -21.20 -0.68 3.56
CA PHE A 27 -20.48 -1.89 3.18
C PHE A 27 -20.62 -2.99 4.23
N LEU A 28 -20.50 -2.66 5.53
CA LEU A 28 -20.70 -3.61 6.62
C LEU A 28 -22.12 -4.17 6.64
N LEU A 29 -23.12 -3.33 6.40
CA LEU A 29 -24.51 -3.73 6.29
C LEU A 29 -24.72 -4.74 5.16
N LEU A 30 -24.21 -4.44 3.96
CA LEU A 30 -24.33 -5.35 2.81
C LEU A 30 -23.58 -6.67 3.02
N LEU A 31 -22.42 -6.63 3.66
CA LEU A 31 -21.68 -7.84 4.05
C LEU A 31 -22.50 -8.68 5.02
N HIS A 32 -23.03 -8.07 6.08
CA HIS A 32 -23.85 -8.77 7.09
C HIS A 32 -25.14 -9.34 6.50
N LEU A 33 -25.82 -8.59 5.63
CA LEU A 33 -26.98 -9.10 4.90
C LEU A 33 -26.60 -10.30 4.04
N THR A 34 -25.52 -10.22 3.28
CA THR A 34 -25.07 -11.35 2.44
C THR A 34 -24.75 -12.58 3.29
N ASP A 35 -24.00 -12.40 4.37
CA ASP A 35 -23.69 -13.47 5.34
C ASP A 35 -24.96 -14.11 5.92
N THR A 36 -25.90 -13.29 6.36
CA THR A 36 -27.16 -13.76 6.94
C THR A 36 -28.02 -14.51 5.93
N TRP A 37 -28.20 -13.98 4.72
CA TRP A 37 -29.03 -14.61 3.70
C TRP A 37 -28.37 -15.87 3.14
N VAL A 38 -27.08 -15.81 2.81
CA VAL A 38 -26.39 -16.91 2.13
C VAL A 38 -25.98 -18.00 3.11
N LEU A 39 -25.36 -17.68 4.25
CA LEU A 39 -24.82 -18.68 5.16
C LEU A 39 -25.79 -19.04 6.29
N ALA A 40 -26.39 -18.05 6.95
CA ALA A 40 -27.24 -18.33 8.11
C ALA A 40 -28.61 -18.89 7.73
N LEU A 41 -29.34 -18.24 6.82
CA LEU A 41 -30.70 -18.63 6.45
C LEU A 41 -30.73 -19.86 5.52
N LEU A 42 -29.97 -19.84 4.43
CA LEU A 42 -29.96 -20.96 3.47
C LEU A 42 -29.07 -22.13 3.93
N GLY A 43 -27.99 -21.84 4.66
CA GLY A 43 -26.98 -22.82 5.03
C GLY A 43 -27.05 -23.34 6.46
N HIS A 44 -27.86 -22.72 7.32
CA HIS A 44 -27.87 -22.93 8.77
C HIS A 44 -26.45 -22.87 9.39
N TYR A 45 -25.59 -22.03 8.82
CA TYR A 45 -24.22 -21.80 9.27
C TYR A 45 -24.09 -20.36 9.77
N HIS A 46 -23.89 -20.20 11.08
CA HIS A 46 -23.72 -18.90 11.70
C HIS A 46 -22.24 -18.59 11.85
N THR A 47 -21.78 -17.50 11.22
CA THR A 47 -20.44 -16.99 11.48
C THR A 47 -20.37 -16.40 12.89
N ILE A 48 -19.21 -16.56 13.53
CA ILE A 48 -18.98 -16.06 14.89
C ILE A 48 -18.38 -14.67 14.78
N ASP A 49 -19.12 -13.67 15.26
CA ASP A 49 -18.61 -12.30 15.40
C ASP A 49 -17.84 -12.12 16.71
N VAL A 50 -17.27 -10.93 16.91
CA VAL A 50 -16.45 -10.62 18.08
C VAL A 50 -17.27 -10.64 19.37
N ALA A 51 -18.50 -10.12 19.34
CA ALA A 51 -19.36 -10.04 20.52
C ALA A 51 -19.79 -11.43 20.99
N ALA A 52 -20.24 -12.28 20.06
CA ALA A 52 -20.58 -13.67 20.32
C ALA A 52 -19.37 -14.43 20.88
N ALA A 53 -18.21 -14.35 20.21
CA ALA A 53 -16.99 -15.01 20.68
C ALA A 53 -16.62 -14.59 22.10
N HIS A 54 -16.71 -13.29 22.42
CA HIS A 54 -16.38 -12.79 23.74
C HIS A 54 -17.23 -13.44 24.84
N THR A 55 -18.53 -13.64 24.59
CA THR A 55 -19.47 -14.25 25.56
C THR A 55 -19.36 -15.78 25.65
N MET A 56 -18.91 -16.45 24.59
CA MET A 56 -18.82 -17.92 24.55
C MET A 56 -17.67 -18.48 25.39
N GLY A 57 -16.61 -17.71 25.63
CA GLY A 57 -15.45 -18.10 26.46
C GLY A 57 -14.53 -19.17 25.86
N ALA A 58 -15.04 -20.04 24.99
CA ALA A 58 -14.27 -21.02 24.21
C ALA A 58 -14.86 -21.20 22.81
N PRO A 59 -14.03 -21.48 21.79
CA PRO A 59 -14.51 -21.75 20.45
C PRO A 59 -15.31 -23.06 20.40
N PRO A 60 -16.32 -23.15 19.52
CA PRO A 60 -16.96 -24.43 19.25
C PRO A 60 -15.95 -25.41 18.65
N ALA A 61 -16.20 -26.71 18.84
CA ALA A 61 -15.31 -27.76 18.36
C ALA A 61 -14.94 -27.52 16.88
N PRO A 62 -13.65 -27.37 16.54
CA PRO A 62 -13.27 -26.84 15.23
C PRO A 62 -13.55 -27.80 14.07
N PHE A 63 -13.82 -29.08 14.37
CA PHE A 63 -14.19 -30.13 13.42
C PHE A 63 -15.64 -30.56 13.69
N THR A 64 -16.61 -29.71 13.34
CA THR A 64 -18.05 -30.03 13.47
C THR A 64 -18.57 -30.88 12.31
N ARG A 65 -19.88 -31.16 12.29
CA ARG A 65 -20.59 -31.80 11.16
C ARG A 65 -20.22 -31.12 9.84
N LEU A 66 -20.10 -31.93 8.79
CA LEU A 66 -19.80 -31.48 7.43
C LEU A 66 -20.97 -30.63 6.90
N HIS A 67 -20.77 -29.31 6.79
CA HIS A 67 -21.74 -28.38 6.23
C HIS A 67 -21.56 -28.27 4.71
N TRP A 68 -22.21 -29.16 3.96
CA TRP A 68 -22.15 -29.22 2.48
C TRP A 68 -22.57 -27.95 1.76
N TRP A 69 -23.31 -27.06 2.44
CA TRP A 69 -23.67 -25.76 1.90
C TRP A 69 -22.48 -24.81 1.74
N ILE A 70 -21.43 -24.93 2.57
CA ILE A 70 -20.27 -24.03 2.52
C ILE A 70 -19.60 -24.04 1.13
N PRO A 71 -19.20 -25.18 0.54
CA PRO A 71 -18.71 -25.25 -0.84
C PRO A 71 -19.63 -24.62 -1.89
N ILE A 72 -20.94 -24.81 -1.75
CA ILE A 72 -21.92 -24.29 -2.71
C ILE A 72 -21.98 -22.76 -2.61
N ALA A 73 -22.12 -22.24 -1.39
CA ALA A 73 -22.19 -20.82 -1.11
C ALA A 73 -20.94 -20.08 -1.61
N THR A 74 -19.74 -20.57 -1.26
CA THR A 74 -18.49 -19.93 -1.68
C THR A 74 -18.29 -19.97 -3.19
N THR A 75 -18.70 -21.05 -3.86
CA THR A 75 -18.63 -21.18 -5.33
C THR A 75 -19.58 -20.21 -6.02
N LEU A 76 -20.84 -20.14 -5.57
CA LEU A 76 -21.85 -19.25 -6.16
C LEU A 76 -21.53 -17.78 -5.90
N GLY A 77 -21.12 -17.42 -4.67
CA GLY A 77 -20.69 -16.07 -4.35
C GLY A 77 -19.47 -15.64 -5.17
N GLY A 78 -18.49 -16.54 -5.34
CA GLY A 78 -17.36 -16.35 -6.24
C GLY A 78 -17.82 -16.14 -7.69
N LEU A 79 -18.72 -16.97 -8.22
CA LEU A 79 -19.22 -16.85 -9.58
C LEU A 79 -19.92 -15.51 -9.84
N VAL A 80 -20.87 -15.14 -8.97
CA VAL A 80 -21.62 -13.88 -9.12
C VAL A 80 -20.70 -12.68 -8.98
N ALA A 81 -19.78 -12.70 -8.00
CA ALA A 81 -18.79 -11.64 -7.84
C ALA A 81 -17.88 -11.54 -9.08
N GLY A 82 -17.36 -12.67 -9.58
CA GLY A 82 -16.52 -12.72 -10.78
C GLY A 82 -17.24 -12.16 -12.01
N VAL A 83 -18.50 -12.53 -12.23
CA VAL A 83 -19.29 -11.99 -13.35
C VAL A 83 -19.42 -10.47 -13.26
N LEU A 84 -19.75 -9.93 -12.08
CA LEU A 84 -19.90 -8.50 -11.87
C LEU A 84 -18.57 -7.73 -11.98
N ILE A 85 -17.49 -8.26 -11.42
CA ILE A 85 -16.15 -7.65 -11.49
C ILE A 85 -15.74 -7.45 -12.95
N TYR A 86 -15.70 -8.53 -13.72
CA TYR A 86 -15.15 -8.49 -15.07
C TYR A 86 -16.11 -7.90 -16.11
N SER A 87 -17.41 -7.79 -15.81
CA SER A 87 -18.39 -7.09 -16.67
C SER A 87 -18.48 -5.59 -16.40
N LEU A 88 -18.33 -5.15 -15.14
CA LEU A 88 -18.60 -3.76 -14.74
C LEU A 88 -17.32 -2.96 -14.44
N ALA A 89 -16.41 -3.48 -13.63
CA ALA A 89 -15.21 -2.77 -13.21
C ALA A 89 -14.09 -3.75 -12.82
N PRO A 90 -13.27 -4.21 -13.80
CA PRO A 90 -12.18 -5.16 -13.54
C PRO A 90 -11.17 -4.69 -12.49
N GLU A 91 -11.02 -3.37 -12.30
CA GLU A 91 -10.20 -2.76 -11.26
C GLU A 91 -10.68 -3.04 -9.81
N THR A 92 -11.83 -3.71 -9.65
CA THR A 92 -12.38 -4.13 -8.35
C THR A 92 -12.00 -5.56 -7.97
N GLU A 93 -11.27 -6.27 -8.82
CA GLU A 93 -10.59 -7.52 -8.48
C GLU A 93 -9.63 -7.35 -7.29
N GLY A 94 -9.42 -8.43 -6.55
CA GLY A 94 -8.36 -8.53 -5.55
C GLY A 94 -8.64 -7.71 -4.29
N HIS A 95 -7.56 -7.36 -3.58
CA HIS A 95 -7.67 -6.70 -2.28
C HIS A 95 -7.98 -5.21 -2.30
N GLY A 96 -7.79 -4.54 -3.44
CA GLY A 96 -8.20 -3.14 -3.61
C GLY A 96 -7.23 -2.08 -3.07
N THR A 97 -6.42 -2.38 -2.05
CA THR A 97 -5.37 -1.46 -1.56
C THR A 97 -4.43 -1.03 -2.69
N ASP A 98 -4.02 -1.95 -3.56
CA ASP A 98 -3.12 -1.63 -4.67
C ASP A 98 -3.76 -0.68 -5.70
N ALA A 99 -5.08 -0.76 -5.90
CA ALA A 99 -5.78 0.19 -6.75
C ALA A 99 -5.72 1.61 -6.19
N THR A 100 -5.75 1.78 -4.86
CA THR A 100 -5.50 3.06 -4.19
C THR A 100 -4.06 3.53 -4.40
N LEU A 101 -3.07 2.67 -4.17
CA LEU A 101 -1.65 3.02 -4.33
C LEU A 101 -1.32 3.41 -5.79
N ILE A 102 -1.83 2.65 -6.77
CA ILE A 102 -1.74 3.00 -8.20
C ILE A 102 -2.41 4.35 -8.47
N GLY A 103 -3.59 4.58 -7.87
CA GLY A 103 -4.29 5.86 -7.87
C GLY A 103 -3.38 7.03 -7.47
N PHE A 104 -2.66 6.87 -6.36
CA PHE A 104 -1.77 7.89 -5.78
C PHE A 104 -0.53 8.11 -6.65
N HIS A 105 0.22 7.04 -6.90
CA HIS A 105 1.53 7.11 -7.53
C HIS A 105 1.46 7.39 -9.02
N ARG A 106 0.49 6.83 -9.74
CA ARG A 106 0.49 6.79 -11.22
C ARG A 106 -0.66 7.54 -11.87
N ASN A 107 -1.81 7.64 -11.21
CA ASN A 107 -3.02 8.21 -11.80
C ASN A 107 -3.39 9.61 -11.28
N ASN A 108 -2.46 10.32 -10.64
CA ASN A 108 -2.69 11.68 -10.12
C ASN A 108 -3.91 11.77 -9.17
N GLY A 109 -4.14 10.73 -8.36
CA GLY A 109 -5.29 10.64 -7.45
C GLY A 109 -6.63 10.40 -8.16
N ARG A 110 -6.63 9.96 -9.42
CA ARG A 110 -7.85 9.64 -10.18
C ARG A 110 -8.20 8.16 -10.07
N MET A 111 -9.49 7.90 -9.87
CA MET A 111 -10.08 6.57 -9.92
C MET A 111 -11.41 6.64 -10.67
N ARG A 112 -11.84 5.51 -11.25
CA ARG A 112 -13.10 5.46 -11.97
C ARG A 112 -14.28 5.58 -11.00
N ALA A 113 -15.21 6.50 -11.25
CA ALA A 113 -16.29 6.80 -10.32
C ALA A 113 -17.20 5.60 -9.97
N ARG A 114 -17.31 4.61 -10.87
CA ARG A 114 -18.10 3.40 -10.61
C ARG A 114 -17.39 2.33 -9.77
N ALA A 115 -16.07 2.38 -9.67
CA ALA A 115 -15.29 1.33 -9.00
C ALA A 115 -15.63 1.19 -7.51
N PRO A 116 -15.78 2.25 -6.71
CA PRO A 116 -16.19 2.14 -5.30
C PRO A 116 -17.52 1.40 -5.12
N PHE A 117 -18.53 1.75 -5.94
CA PHE A 117 -19.86 1.14 -5.84
C PHE A 117 -19.85 -0.33 -6.24
N VAL A 118 -19.13 -0.69 -7.31
CA VAL A 118 -18.97 -2.10 -7.70
C VAL A 118 -18.22 -2.85 -6.59
N LYS A 119 -17.14 -2.27 -6.03
CA LYS A 119 -16.32 -2.89 -4.98
C LYS A 119 -17.14 -3.26 -3.74
N ILE A 120 -18.05 -2.37 -3.30
CA ILE A 120 -18.98 -2.65 -2.18
C ILE A 120 -19.72 -3.97 -2.43
N VAL A 121 -20.37 -4.11 -3.58
CA VAL A 121 -21.22 -5.26 -3.91
C VAL A 121 -20.39 -6.53 -4.05
N VAL A 122 -19.32 -6.50 -4.85
CA VAL A 122 -18.55 -7.71 -5.15
C VAL A 122 -17.76 -8.23 -3.95
N SER A 123 -17.30 -7.33 -3.06
CA SER A 123 -16.64 -7.72 -1.82
C SER A 123 -17.63 -8.26 -0.79
N ALA A 124 -18.85 -7.70 -0.71
CA ALA A 124 -19.90 -8.23 0.15
C ALA A 124 -20.31 -9.64 -0.29
N LEU A 125 -20.46 -9.87 -1.60
CA LEU A 125 -20.75 -11.18 -2.17
C LEU A 125 -19.63 -12.20 -1.88
N THR A 126 -18.37 -11.83 -2.15
CA THR A 126 -17.24 -12.75 -1.97
C THR A 126 -17.06 -13.14 -0.50
N ILE A 127 -17.05 -12.15 0.41
CA ILE A 127 -16.76 -12.40 1.83
C ILE A 127 -18.01 -12.96 2.54
N GLY A 128 -19.18 -12.38 2.27
CA GLY A 128 -20.44 -12.79 2.89
C GLY A 128 -20.92 -14.18 2.46
N SER A 129 -20.49 -14.69 1.30
CA SER A 129 -20.74 -16.09 0.93
C SER A 129 -19.74 -17.09 1.55
N GLY A 130 -18.85 -16.63 2.44
CA GLY A 130 -17.85 -17.46 3.12
C GLY A 130 -16.44 -17.43 2.50
N GLY A 131 -16.22 -16.64 1.44
CA GLY A 131 -14.86 -16.46 0.90
C GLY A 131 -13.91 -15.90 1.95
N SER A 132 -12.69 -16.45 2.02
CA SER A 132 -11.70 -16.02 3.00
C SER A 132 -11.12 -14.68 2.58
N GLY A 133 -11.45 -13.63 3.32
CA GLY A 133 -11.07 -12.26 2.98
C GLY A 133 -11.43 -11.27 4.08
N GLY A 134 -10.66 -10.20 4.15
CA GLY A 134 -10.88 -9.07 5.04
C GLY A 134 -11.78 -8.01 4.42
N ARG A 135 -12.45 -7.21 5.25
CA ARG A 135 -13.33 -6.13 4.78
C ARG A 135 -12.57 -4.83 4.47
N GLU A 136 -11.26 -4.79 4.67
CA GLU A 136 -10.58 -3.52 4.93
C GLU A 136 -9.84 -3.02 3.70
N GLY A 137 -9.28 -3.92 2.89
CA GLY A 137 -8.82 -3.59 1.54
C GLY A 137 -9.93 -3.02 0.64
N PRO A 138 -11.12 -3.66 0.57
CA PRO A 138 -12.29 -3.10 -0.08
C PRO A 138 -12.65 -1.72 0.45
N THR A 139 -12.69 -1.54 1.77
CA THR A 139 -13.04 -0.25 2.39
C THR A 139 -12.03 0.83 2.07
N ALA A 140 -10.73 0.50 2.09
CA ALA A 140 -9.68 1.42 1.63
C ALA A 140 -9.95 1.88 0.20
N GLN A 141 -10.23 0.95 -0.73
CA GLN A 141 -10.51 1.30 -2.13
C GLN A 141 -11.80 2.10 -2.30
N ILE A 142 -12.87 1.73 -1.58
CA ILE A 142 -14.17 2.41 -1.61
C ILE A 142 -13.99 3.86 -1.15
N ALA A 143 -13.41 4.05 0.03
CA ALA A 143 -13.27 5.36 0.64
C ALA A 143 -12.24 6.24 -0.09
N SER A 144 -11.14 5.65 -0.56
CA SER A 144 -10.20 6.32 -1.47
C SER A 144 -10.88 6.78 -2.76
N GLY A 145 -11.69 5.92 -3.37
CA GLY A 145 -12.38 6.25 -4.60
C GLY A 145 -13.45 7.32 -4.41
N VAL A 146 -14.13 7.37 -3.26
CA VAL A 146 -14.98 8.53 -2.89
C VAL A 146 -14.14 9.81 -2.80
N GLY A 147 -12.97 9.76 -2.19
CA GLY A 147 -12.01 10.88 -2.18
C GLY A 147 -11.59 11.31 -3.59
N ALA A 148 -11.29 10.35 -4.47
CA ALA A 148 -10.93 10.61 -5.87
C ALA A 148 -12.08 11.24 -6.68
N ILE A 149 -13.33 10.82 -6.42
CA ILE A 149 -14.55 11.42 -6.98
C ILE A 149 -14.68 12.86 -6.49
N ALA A 150 -14.55 13.10 -5.18
CA ALA A 150 -14.63 14.44 -4.60
C ALA A 150 -13.56 15.36 -5.21
N GLY A 151 -12.32 14.91 -5.32
CA GLY A 151 -11.24 15.68 -5.93
C GLY A 151 -11.48 16.00 -7.41
N SER A 152 -12.18 15.12 -8.13
CA SER A 152 -12.58 15.36 -9.53
C SER A 152 -13.77 16.33 -9.63
N LEU A 153 -14.77 16.18 -8.76
CA LEU A 153 -15.96 17.04 -8.70
C LEU A 153 -15.59 18.49 -8.36
N PHE A 154 -14.71 18.68 -7.39
CA PHE A 154 -14.21 19.99 -6.98
C PHE A 154 -13.08 20.53 -7.87
N LYS A 155 -12.70 19.79 -8.92
CA LYS A 155 -11.63 20.15 -9.86
C LYS A 155 -10.32 20.53 -9.16
N LEU A 156 -9.96 19.77 -8.11
CA LEU A 156 -8.74 20.00 -7.34
C LEU A 156 -7.49 19.71 -8.19
N PRO A 157 -6.39 20.42 -7.94
CA PRO A 157 -5.10 20.12 -8.55
C PRO A 157 -4.62 18.72 -8.14
N ASP A 158 -3.72 18.16 -8.94
CA ASP A 158 -3.33 16.74 -8.83
C ASP A 158 -2.63 16.41 -7.50
N ASP A 159 -1.93 17.37 -6.87
CA ASP A 159 -1.34 17.23 -5.53
C ASP A 159 -2.42 17.11 -4.45
N GLU A 160 -3.40 18.03 -4.42
CA GLU A 160 -4.50 17.98 -3.46
C GLU A 160 -5.39 16.77 -3.67
N ARG A 161 -5.62 16.36 -4.92
CA ARG A 161 -6.43 15.18 -5.23
C ARG A 161 -5.85 13.91 -4.63
N ARG A 162 -4.52 13.77 -4.65
CA ARG A 162 -3.83 12.66 -3.99
C ARG A 162 -4.04 12.70 -2.47
N LEU A 163 -3.94 13.87 -1.84
CA LEU A 163 -4.20 14.03 -0.40
C LEU A 163 -5.65 13.65 -0.06
N VAL A 164 -6.62 14.15 -0.82
CA VAL A 164 -8.05 13.86 -0.62
C VAL A 164 -8.38 12.37 -0.75
N MET A 165 -7.65 11.64 -1.59
CA MET A 165 -7.76 10.20 -1.68
C MET A 165 -7.28 9.49 -0.39
N LEU A 166 -6.14 9.91 0.18
CA LEU A 166 -5.63 9.37 1.45
C LEU A 166 -6.52 9.74 2.63
N ILE A 167 -7.06 10.96 2.64
CA ILE A 167 -8.04 11.44 3.62
C ILE A 167 -9.26 10.51 3.63
N GLY A 168 -9.80 10.18 2.45
CA GLY A 168 -10.89 9.23 2.31
C GLY A 168 -10.52 7.83 2.82
N MET A 169 -9.33 7.32 2.45
CA MET A 169 -8.81 6.04 2.94
C MET A 169 -8.78 5.97 4.47
N ALA A 170 -8.21 6.98 5.13
CA ALA A 170 -8.12 7.06 6.58
C ALA A 170 -9.50 7.07 7.25
N ALA A 171 -10.46 7.84 6.72
CA ALA A 171 -11.83 7.88 7.22
C ALA A 171 -12.52 6.51 7.17
N GLY A 172 -12.50 5.86 6.01
CA GLY A 172 -13.16 4.55 5.83
C GLY A 172 -12.55 3.47 6.72
N LEU A 173 -11.22 3.42 6.82
CA LEU A 173 -10.54 2.45 7.68
C LEU A 173 -10.79 2.71 9.16
N SER A 174 -10.76 3.98 9.60
CA SER A 174 -11.04 4.37 10.99
C SER A 174 -12.43 3.90 11.43
N ALA A 175 -13.44 4.06 10.58
CA ALA A 175 -14.81 3.61 10.84
C ALA A 175 -14.92 2.10 11.06
N ILE A 176 -14.11 1.29 10.37
CA ILE A 176 -14.14 -0.17 10.51
C ILE A 176 -13.30 -0.68 11.67
N PHE A 177 -12.10 -0.12 11.84
CA PHE A 177 -11.15 -0.62 12.84
C PHE A 177 -11.34 -0.03 14.22
N LYS A 178 -12.11 1.05 14.36
CA LYS A 178 -12.16 1.80 15.62
C LYS A 178 -10.76 2.23 16.08
N SER A 179 -9.90 2.58 15.12
CA SER A 179 -8.49 2.97 15.33
C SER A 179 -8.19 4.25 14.53
N PRO A 180 -8.56 5.43 15.05
CA PRO A 180 -8.39 6.68 14.32
C PRO A 180 -6.91 7.05 14.11
N LEU A 181 -6.06 6.88 15.12
CA LEU A 181 -4.64 7.25 14.99
C LEU A 181 -3.91 6.28 14.06
N GLY A 182 -4.11 4.97 14.28
CA GLY A 182 -3.46 3.92 13.51
C GLY A 182 -3.80 3.99 12.02
N THR A 183 -5.07 4.26 11.69
CA THR A 183 -5.51 4.35 10.28
C THR A 183 -5.10 5.65 9.58
N ALA A 184 -4.98 6.75 10.32
CA ALA A 184 -4.42 8.00 9.80
C ALA A 184 -2.95 7.85 9.40
N ILE A 185 -2.16 7.15 10.24
CA ILE A 185 -0.76 6.80 9.95
C ILE A 185 -0.70 5.78 8.81
N PHE A 186 -1.55 4.76 8.84
CA PHE A 186 -1.61 3.73 7.79
C PHE A 186 -1.78 4.35 6.40
N ALA A 187 -2.70 5.30 6.24
CA ALA A 187 -2.96 5.94 4.96
C ALA A 187 -1.74 6.64 4.34
N VAL A 188 -0.78 7.09 5.16
CA VAL A 188 0.42 7.80 4.69
C VAL A 188 1.68 6.92 4.67
N GLU A 189 1.71 5.84 5.46
CA GLU A 189 2.82 4.87 5.51
C GLU A 189 2.70 3.82 4.40
N ILE A 190 1.47 3.36 4.13
CA ILE A 190 1.17 2.25 3.20
C ILE A 190 1.68 2.47 1.78
N LEU A 191 1.92 3.71 1.37
CA LEU A 191 2.42 4.07 0.05
C LEU A 191 3.83 3.53 -0.21
N TYR A 192 4.60 3.34 0.86
CA TYR A 192 6.03 3.08 0.78
C TYR A 192 6.39 1.70 1.33
N SER A 193 7.26 0.96 0.62
CA SER A 193 7.74 -0.36 1.03
C SER A 193 9.04 -0.33 1.84
N ARG A 194 9.61 0.87 2.07
CA ARG A 194 10.64 1.13 3.09
C ARG A 194 10.06 2.10 4.12
N MET A 195 10.76 2.31 5.24
CA MET A 195 10.34 3.29 6.24
C MET A 195 10.34 4.72 5.67
N ALA A 196 9.17 5.16 5.21
CA ALA A 196 8.90 6.50 4.73
C ALA A 196 7.40 6.81 4.86
N PHE A 197 7.07 8.10 4.95
CA PHE A 197 5.70 8.57 5.13
C PHE A 197 5.40 9.73 4.19
N GLU A 198 4.14 9.82 3.76
CA GLU A 198 3.61 11.01 3.10
C GLU A 198 3.16 12.04 4.16
N GLY A 199 4.12 12.74 4.76
CA GLY A 199 3.89 13.63 5.91
C GLY A 199 2.88 14.74 5.67
N ASP A 200 2.82 15.29 4.45
CA ASP A 200 1.92 16.39 4.05
C ASP A 200 0.43 16.06 4.25
N ALA A 201 0.06 14.78 4.20
CA ALA A 201 -1.31 14.32 4.37
C ALA A 201 -1.70 14.06 5.84
N LEU A 202 -0.73 13.90 6.75
CA LEU A 202 -0.95 13.27 8.06
C LEU A 202 -1.96 14.03 8.94
N ILE A 203 -1.88 15.36 9.00
CA ILE A 203 -2.83 16.13 9.82
C ILE A 203 -4.26 16.02 9.26
N TYR A 204 -4.40 15.97 7.94
CA TYR A 204 -5.70 15.89 7.27
C TYR A 204 -6.32 14.50 7.37
N THR A 205 -5.50 13.44 7.28
CA THR A 205 -5.94 12.06 7.52
C THR A 205 -6.35 11.86 8.96
N LEU A 206 -5.63 12.46 9.92
CA LEU A 206 -5.97 12.41 11.35
C LEU A 206 -7.34 13.06 11.64
N ILE A 207 -7.59 14.25 11.11
CA ILE A 207 -8.89 14.92 11.26
C ILE A 207 -10.02 14.05 10.70
N SER A 208 -9.83 13.50 9.50
CA SER A 208 -10.85 12.70 8.83
C SER A 208 -11.13 11.37 9.54
N ALA A 209 -10.06 10.69 9.99
CA ALA A 209 -10.15 9.46 10.78
C ALA A 209 -10.84 9.70 12.12
N ALA A 210 -10.54 10.80 12.82
CA ALA A 210 -11.19 11.16 14.09
C ALA A 210 -12.69 11.43 13.91
N VAL A 211 -13.07 12.17 12.85
CA VAL A 211 -14.49 12.42 12.54
C VAL A 211 -15.21 11.12 12.21
N ALA A 212 -14.60 10.24 11.40
CA ALA A 212 -15.21 8.97 11.03
C ALA A 212 -15.38 8.03 12.25
N TYR A 213 -14.41 8.03 13.17
CA TYR A 213 -14.49 7.32 14.44
C TYR A 213 -15.62 7.86 15.32
N ALA A 214 -15.72 9.19 15.48
CA ALA A 214 -16.77 9.82 16.27
C ALA A 214 -18.17 9.48 15.76
N ILE A 215 -18.37 9.54 14.45
CA ILE A 215 -19.66 9.21 13.83
C ILE A 215 -19.98 7.72 14.00
N THR A 216 -19.01 6.84 13.75
CA THR A 216 -19.22 5.40 13.92
C THR A 216 -19.48 5.03 15.38
N GLY A 217 -18.76 5.64 16.31
CA GLY A 217 -18.95 5.44 17.75
C GLY A 217 -20.31 5.89 18.24
N ALA A 218 -20.93 6.90 17.61
CA ALA A 218 -22.31 7.29 17.92
C ALA A 218 -23.36 6.21 17.57
N PHE A 219 -23.09 5.34 16.59
CA PHE A 219 -23.99 4.23 16.23
C PHE A 219 -23.66 2.91 16.92
N SER A 220 -22.37 2.61 17.10
CA SER A 220 -21.87 1.28 17.50
C SER A 220 -21.00 1.29 18.75
N GLY A 221 -20.97 2.40 19.48
CA GLY A 221 -20.18 2.59 20.70
C GLY A 221 -18.68 2.80 20.46
N TYR A 222 -18.01 3.31 21.50
CA TYR A 222 -16.58 3.66 21.52
C TYR A 222 -15.69 2.56 22.13
N THR A 223 -16.23 1.36 22.30
CA THR A 223 -15.44 0.22 22.77
C THR A 223 -14.48 -0.27 21.69
N PRO A 224 -13.27 -0.74 22.05
CA PRO A 224 -12.33 -1.36 21.12
C PRO A 224 -12.97 -2.47 20.30
N LEU A 225 -12.40 -2.75 19.12
CA LEU A 225 -12.93 -3.78 18.24
C LEU A 225 -12.82 -5.18 18.83
N PHE A 226 -11.72 -5.46 19.54
CA PHE A 226 -11.48 -6.69 20.28
C PHE A 226 -11.40 -6.40 21.77
N LEU A 227 -11.91 -7.32 22.58
CA LEU A 227 -11.99 -7.17 24.03
C LEU A 227 -10.98 -8.09 24.69
N LEU A 228 -9.96 -7.51 25.33
CA LEU A 228 -8.98 -8.30 26.08
C LEU A 228 -9.55 -8.66 27.46
N PRO A 229 -9.29 -9.88 27.96
CA PRO A 229 -9.55 -10.19 29.36
C PRO A 229 -8.63 -9.35 30.26
N THR A 230 -9.06 -9.08 31.49
CA THR A 230 -8.19 -8.48 32.49
C THR A 230 -7.05 -9.46 32.77
N SER A 231 -5.85 -9.17 32.26
CA SER A 231 -4.69 -9.99 32.55
C SER A 231 -4.24 -9.75 33.99
N GLN A 232 -3.95 -10.83 34.70
CA GLN A 232 -3.25 -10.78 35.98
C GLN A 232 -1.72 -10.88 35.79
N HIS A 233 -1.26 -11.01 34.54
CA HIS A 233 0.15 -11.16 34.21
C HIS A 233 0.85 -9.80 34.24
N VAL A 234 1.98 -9.72 34.92
CA VAL A 234 2.84 -8.54 34.93
C VAL A 234 4.02 -8.83 34.01
N VAL A 235 4.22 -8.02 32.97
CA VAL A 235 5.35 -8.17 32.02
C VAL A 235 6.65 -8.33 32.81
N GLN A 236 7.30 -9.48 32.70
CA GLN A 236 8.63 -9.69 33.23
C GLN A 236 9.68 -9.31 32.16
N PRO A 237 10.87 -8.84 32.52
CA PRO A 237 11.93 -8.54 31.55
C PRO A 237 12.28 -9.73 30.64
N MET A 238 12.13 -10.96 31.14
CA MET A 238 12.34 -12.18 30.36
C MET A 238 11.28 -12.39 29.27
N ASP A 239 10.06 -11.88 29.46
CA ASP A 239 8.98 -11.99 28.47
C ASP A 239 9.35 -11.26 27.17
N LEU A 240 10.18 -10.23 27.26
CA LEU A 240 10.68 -9.47 26.11
C LEU A 240 11.52 -10.33 25.16
N VAL A 241 12.24 -11.33 25.68
CA VAL A 241 12.99 -12.28 24.85
C VAL A 241 12.04 -13.12 24.01
N TRP A 242 10.92 -13.55 24.61
CA TRP A 242 9.90 -14.33 23.92
C TRP A 242 9.13 -13.49 22.90
N PHE A 243 8.81 -12.23 23.20
CA PHE A 243 8.24 -11.31 22.22
C PHE A 243 9.20 -11.00 21.08
N ALA A 244 10.49 -10.86 21.36
CA ALA A 244 11.51 -10.69 20.34
C ALA A 244 11.59 -11.92 19.40
N LEU A 245 11.58 -13.13 19.97
CA LEU A 245 11.57 -14.37 19.19
C LEU A 245 10.29 -14.50 18.36
N LEU A 246 9.13 -14.16 18.93
CA LEU A 246 7.88 -14.09 18.17
C LEU A 246 8.01 -13.11 17.00
N GLY A 247 8.61 -11.94 17.20
CA GLY A 247 8.89 -10.98 16.13
C GLY A 247 9.71 -11.57 14.97
N ILE A 248 10.76 -12.32 15.28
CA ILE A 248 11.59 -13.00 14.27
C ILE A 248 10.76 -14.00 13.46
N ILE A 249 9.97 -14.86 14.14
CA ILE A 249 9.11 -15.87 13.49
C ILE A 249 8.02 -15.18 12.65
N ALA A 250 7.41 -14.13 13.19
CA ALA A 250 6.39 -13.34 12.52
C ALA A 250 6.93 -12.64 11.27
N GLY A 251 8.17 -12.15 11.28
CA GLY A 251 8.85 -11.61 10.11
C GLY A 251 9.06 -12.65 9.00
N GLY A 252 9.40 -13.89 9.39
CA GLY A 252 9.45 -15.03 8.48
C GLY A 252 8.10 -15.35 7.83
N LEU A 253 7.02 -15.36 8.62
CA LEU A 253 5.67 -15.56 8.09
C LEU A 253 5.20 -14.37 7.21
N GLY A 254 5.58 -13.15 7.57
CA GLY A 254 5.39 -11.94 6.77
C GLY A 254 6.12 -11.98 5.42
N ALA A 255 7.25 -12.70 5.33
CA ALA A 255 7.95 -12.95 4.07
C ALA A 255 7.28 -14.06 3.23
N LEU A 256 6.70 -15.07 3.90
CA LEU A 256 6.03 -16.19 3.23
C LEU A 256 4.69 -15.79 2.59
N LEU A 257 3.89 -15.00 3.32
CA LEU A 257 2.55 -14.54 2.93
C LEU A 257 2.44 -14.04 1.48
N PRO A 258 3.18 -12.99 1.06
CA PRO A 258 3.08 -12.48 -0.31
C PRO A 258 3.54 -13.53 -1.34
N ALA A 259 4.56 -14.31 -1.00
CA ALA A 259 5.09 -15.32 -1.90
C ALA A 259 4.09 -16.46 -2.16
N VAL A 260 3.23 -16.82 -1.20
CA VAL A 260 2.14 -17.79 -1.40
C VAL A 260 1.01 -17.16 -2.19
N TYR A 261 0.55 -15.98 -1.76
CA TYR A 261 -0.56 -15.26 -2.40
C TYR A 261 -0.32 -15.02 -3.89
N TYR A 262 0.80 -14.40 -4.24
CA TYR A 262 1.08 -14.02 -5.62
C TYR A 262 1.41 -15.22 -6.52
N ARG A 263 1.96 -16.32 -5.98
CA ARG A 263 2.12 -17.56 -6.76
C ARG A 263 0.78 -18.20 -7.10
N ILE A 264 -0.17 -18.22 -6.16
CA ILE A 264 -1.52 -18.72 -6.41
C ILE A 264 -2.23 -17.80 -7.41
N ARG A 265 -2.13 -16.48 -7.25
CA ARG A 265 -2.67 -15.49 -8.20
C ARG A 265 -2.15 -15.73 -9.61
N ASP A 266 -0.84 -15.82 -9.78
CA ASP A 266 -0.22 -16.03 -11.10
C ASP A 266 -0.58 -17.42 -11.67
N GLY A 267 -0.78 -18.42 -10.82
CA GLY A 267 -1.31 -19.73 -11.21
C GLY A 267 -2.73 -19.65 -11.79
N PHE A 268 -3.65 -18.93 -11.13
CA PHE A 268 -4.99 -18.68 -11.67
C PHE A 268 -4.96 -17.80 -12.92
N ALA A 269 -4.04 -16.83 -12.98
CA ALA A 269 -3.85 -16.00 -14.17
C ALA A 269 -3.45 -16.84 -15.40
N ALA A 270 -2.62 -17.88 -15.20
CA ALA A 270 -2.17 -18.80 -16.25
C ALA A 270 -3.25 -19.76 -16.78
N LEU A 271 -4.37 -19.95 -16.07
CA LEU A 271 -5.47 -20.79 -16.53
C LEU A 271 -6.16 -20.19 -17.76
N ARG A 272 -6.30 -21.01 -18.82
CA ARG A 272 -6.95 -20.65 -20.09
C ARG A 272 -8.48 -20.73 -20.03
N ILE A 273 -9.07 -20.02 -19.06
CA ILE A 273 -10.52 -19.88 -18.89
C ILE A 273 -10.88 -18.40 -18.74
N PRO A 274 -12.12 -17.99 -19.08
CA PRO A 274 -12.54 -16.61 -18.89
C PRO A 274 -12.44 -16.20 -17.42
N ASN A 275 -11.92 -14.99 -17.16
CA ASN A 275 -11.69 -14.50 -15.79
C ASN A 275 -12.95 -14.51 -14.92
N HIS A 276 -14.14 -14.35 -15.53
CA HIS A 276 -15.46 -14.44 -14.90
C HIS A 276 -15.67 -15.68 -14.03
N PHE A 277 -15.08 -16.83 -14.41
CA PHE A 277 -15.29 -18.11 -13.72
C PHE A 277 -14.18 -18.45 -12.71
N LYS A 278 -13.03 -17.76 -12.75
CA LYS A 278 -11.89 -18.07 -11.88
C LYS A 278 -12.24 -17.93 -10.39
N PRO A 279 -12.97 -16.89 -9.95
CA PRO A 279 -13.34 -16.76 -8.54
C PRO A 279 -14.25 -17.89 -8.04
N ALA A 280 -15.06 -18.51 -8.92
CA ALA A 280 -15.88 -19.66 -8.56
C ALA A 280 -15.01 -20.89 -8.23
N ILE A 281 -13.93 -21.11 -8.99
CA ILE A 281 -12.98 -22.21 -8.76
C ILE A 281 -12.23 -22.00 -7.43
N GLY A 282 -11.77 -20.77 -7.17
CA GLY A 282 -11.18 -20.43 -5.88
C GLY A 282 -12.16 -20.61 -4.72
N GLY A 283 -13.41 -20.16 -4.90
CA GLY A 283 -14.50 -20.34 -3.96
C GLY A 283 -14.79 -21.82 -3.65
N LEU A 284 -14.83 -22.69 -4.66
CA LEU A 284 -15.00 -24.13 -4.49
C LEU A 284 -13.88 -24.72 -3.65
N ALA A 285 -12.62 -24.41 -3.99
CA ALA A 285 -11.46 -24.90 -3.23
C ALA A 285 -11.51 -24.45 -1.77
N VAL A 286 -11.85 -23.18 -1.51
CA VAL A 286 -11.98 -22.62 -0.16
C VAL A 286 -13.11 -23.28 0.61
N GLY A 287 -14.26 -23.52 -0.02
CA GLY A 287 -15.39 -24.14 0.66
C GLY A 287 -15.16 -25.63 0.93
N LEU A 288 -14.46 -26.35 0.06
CA LEU A 288 -14.01 -27.73 0.32
C LEU A 288 -13.01 -27.80 1.47
N ILE A 289 -12.17 -26.79 1.66
CA ILE A 289 -11.32 -26.69 2.86
C ILE A 289 -12.19 -26.33 4.09
N GLY A 290 -13.09 -25.37 3.92
CA GLY A 290 -13.96 -24.83 4.98
C GLY A 290 -14.95 -25.83 5.56
N ILE A 291 -15.32 -26.87 4.81
CA ILE A 291 -16.17 -27.96 5.34
C ILE A 291 -15.43 -28.77 6.42
N VAL A 292 -14.10 -28.89 6.30
CA VAL A 292 -13.24 -29.62 7.24
C VAL A 292 -12.69 -28.69 8.33
N VAL A 293 -12.33 -27.46 7.94
CA VAL A 293 -11.78 -26.46 8.85
C VAL A 293 -12.59 -25.15 8.71
N PRO A 294 -13.82 -25.07 9.28
CA PRO A 294 -14.62 -23.85 9.26
C PRO A 294 -13.93 -22.58 9.81
N PRO A 295 -13.04 -22.64 10.82
CA PRO A 295 -12.41 -21.43 11.39
C PRO A 295 -11.60 -20.56 10.41
N ILE A 296 -11.19 -21.11 9.26
CA ILE A 296 -10.33 -20.42 8.27
C ILE A 296 -11.09 -19.84 7.07
N ILE A 297 -12.42 -19.91 7.03
CA ILE A 297 -13.25 -19.21 6.04
C ILE A 297 -13.67 -17.80 6.51
N GLY A 298 -14.30 -17.01 5.63
CA GLY A 298 -14.78 -15.66 5.95
C GLY A 298 -13.71 -14.69 6.49
N GLY A 299 -14.12 -13.76 7.36
CA GLY A 299 -13.20 -12.79 7.99
C GLY A 299 -12.39 -13.35 9.17
N GLY A 300 -12.93 -14.32 9.91
CA GLY A 300 -12.25 -14.97 11.05
C GLY A 300 -12.19 -14.14 12.34
N TYR A 301 -12.94 -13.03 12.45
CA TYR A 301 -12.89 -12.11 13.59
C TYR A 301 -13.27 -12.74 14.94
N GLY A 302 -14.30 -13.60 15.00
CA GLY A 302 -14.64 -14.30 16.23
C GLY A 302 -13.53 -15.25 16.72
N TYR A 303 -12.85 -15.94 15.79
CA TYR A 303 -11.71 -16.78 16.15
C TYR A 303 -10.49 -15.97 16.57
N MET A 304 -10.24 -14.80 15.97
CA MET A 304 -9.26 -13.85 16.52
C MET A 304 -9.59 -13.47 17.97
N GLN A 305 -10.85 -13.17 18.26
CA GLN A 305 -11.30 -12.86 19.62
C GLN A 305 -11.05 -14.03 20.58
N PHE A 306 -11.30 -15.28 20.18
CA PHE A 306 -10.95 -16.46 21.01
C PHE A 306 -9.45 -16.58 21.28
N ALA A 307 -8.58 -16.35 20.29
CA ALA A 307 -7.13 -16.34 20.50
C ALA A 307 -6.70 -15.22 21.47
N LEU A 308 -7.34 -14.05 21.37
CA LEU A 308 -7.14 -12.90 22.25
C LEU A 308 -7.71 -13.08 23.66
N GLN A 309 -8.52 -14.13 23.90
CA GLN A 309 -8.99 -14.54 25.23
C GLN A 309 -8.15 -15.70 25.81
N GLY A 310 -6.94 -15.91 25.27
CA GLY A 310 -6.00 -16.94 25.72
C GLY A 310 -6.06 -18.23 24.92
N GLY A 311 -6.85 -18.30 23.84
CA GLY A 311 -6.94 -19.49 22.99
C GLY A 311 -7.46 -20.73 23.74
N THR A 312 -8.20 -20.51 24.82
CA THR A 312 -8.71 -21.56 25.73
C THR A 312 -9.43 -22.66 24.95
N GLY A 313 -8.98 -23.90 25.13
CA GLY A 313 -9.58 -25.08 24.50
C GLY A 313 -9.01 -25.47 23.12
N LEU A 314 -8.08 -24.70 22.54
CA LEU A 314 -7.39 -25.08 21.29
C LEU A 314 -5.94 -25.48 21.54
N ALA A 315 -5.53 -26.61 20.96
CA ALA A 315 -4.13 -27.04 21.01
C ALA A 315 -3.25 -26.15 20.12
N ALA A 316 -1.97 -25.98 20.50
CA ALA A 316 -1.02 -25.14 19.76
C ALA A 316 -0.91 -25.50 18.26
N TRP A 317 -0.94 -26.79 17.92
CA TRP A 317 -0.91 -27.24 16.53
C TRP A 317 -2.17 -26.86 15.73
N VAL A 318 -3.34 -26.78 16.38
CA VAL A 318 -4.60 -26.34 15.75
C VAL A 318 -4.51 -24.85 15.43
N LEU A 319 -3.96 -24.05 16.33
CA LEU A 319 -3.73 -22.62 16.11
C LEU A 319 -2.74 -22.39 14.96
N LEU A 320 -1.66 -23.17 14.86
CA LEU A 320 -0.75 -23.13 13.71
C LEU A 320 -1.44 -23.55 12.41
N LEU A 321 -2.29 -24.59 12.45
CA LEU A 321 -3.11 -24.99 11.30
C LEU A 321 -4.03 -23.85 10.86
N PHE A 322 -4.64 -23.12 11.79
CA PHE A 322 -5.48 -21.97 11.47
C PHE A 322 -4.67 -20.84 10.85
N SER A 323 -3.50 -20.53 11.43
CA SER A 323 -2.59 -19.51 10.90
C SER A 323 -2.22 -19.80 9.44
N LEU A 324 -1.64 -20.97 9.16
CA LEU A 324 -1.18 -21.34 7.81
C LEU A 324 -2.35 -21.62 6.86
N GLY A 325 -3.43 -22.23 7.36
CA GLY A 325 -4.64 -22.48 6.60
C GLY A 325 -5.31 -21.19 6.12
N LYS A 326 -5.29 -20.14 6.95
CA LYS A 326 -5.82 -18.82 6.57
C LYS A 326 -5.03 -18.20 5.42
N VAL A 327 -3.70 -18.35 5.40
CA VAL A 327 -2.87 -17.91 4.27
C VAL A 327 -3.32 -18.58 2.97
N LEU A 328 -3.56 -19.89 3.01
CA LEU A 328 -3.98 -20.65 1.85
C LEU A 328 -5.39 -20.25 1.38
N THR A 329 -6.39 -20.23 2.27
CA THR A 329 -7.77 -19.91 1.91
C THR A 329 -7.91 -18.46 1.41
N LEU A 330 -7.18 -17.52 2.02
CA LEU A 330 -7.09 -16.14 1.56
C LEU A 330 -6.55 -16.09 0.12
N SER A 331 -5.45 -16.80 -0.13
CA SER A 331 -4.78 -16.81 -1.42
C SER A 331 -5.64 -17.45 -2.52
N LEU A 332 -6.39 -18.50 -2.20
CA LEU A 332 -7.34 -19.12 -3.12
C LEU A 332 -8.53 -18.20 -3.41
N THR A 333 -9.07 -17.50 -2.40
CA THR A 333 -10.22 -16.62 -2.57
C THR A 333 -9.87 -15.39 -3.41
N ILE A 334 -8.85 -14.64 -2.99
CA ILE A 334 -8.50 -13.36 -3.62
C ILE A 334 -7.64 -13.61 -4.87
N GLY A 335 -6.69 -14.55 -4.81
CA GLY A 335 -5.79 -14.84 -5.94
C GLY A 335 -6.50 -15.46 -7.14
N SER A 336 -7.69 -16.04 -6.97
CA SER A 336 -8.53 -16.49 -8.09
C SER A 336 -9.30 -15.37 -8.79
N GLY A 337 -9.17 -14.13 -8.33
CA GLY A 337 -9.86 -12.95 -8.85
C GLY A 337 -11.05 -12.49 -8.00
N GLY A 338 -11.27 -13.12 -6.83
CA GLY A 338 -12.27 -12.68 -5.86
C GLY A 338 -11.95 -11.31 -5.26
N SER A 339 -12.96 -10.65 -4.69
CA SER A 339 -12.83 -9.31 -4.12
C SER A 339 -12.84 -9.37 -2.59
N GLY A 340 -11.74 -9.04 -1.95
CA GLY A 340 -11.62 -9.08 -0.49
C GLY A 340 -10.24 -8.66 -0.02
N GLY A 341 -10.13 -8.08 1.16
CA GLY A 341 -8.90 -7.49 1.71
C GLY A 341 -7.95 -8.52 2.31
N MET A 342 -6.67 -8.18 2.39
CA MET A 342 -5.66 -9.03 3.04
C MET A 342 -5.37 -8.63 4.49
N PHE A 343 -5.83 -7.45 4.94
CA PHE A 343 -5.53 -6.90 6.26
C PHE A 343 -6.03 -7.80 7.40
N GLY A 344 -7.35 -7.99 7.51
CA GLY A 344 -7.94 -8.77 8.60
C GLY A 344 -7.39 -10.20 8.67
N PRO A 345 -7.32 -10.93 7.53
CA PRO A 345 -6.69 -12.24 7.46
C PRO A 345 -5.22 -12.25 7.88
N THR A 346 -4.44 -11.21 7.59
CA THR A 346 -3.04 -11.14 8.05
C THR A 346 -2.95 -10.93 9.56
N LEU A 347 -3.84 -10.11 10.15
CA LEU A 347 -3.97 -10.02 11.61
C LEU A 347 -4.37 -11.38 12.21
N TYR A 348 -5.31 -12.09 11.59
CA TYR A 348 -5.73 -13.43 12.01
C TYR A 348 -4.56 -14.39 12.05
N VAL A 349 -3.78 -14.43 10.98
CA VAL A 349 -2.58 -15.27 10.87
C VAL A 349 -1.62 -14.97 12.02
N GLY A 350 -1.42 -13.69 12.33
CA GLY A 350 -0.61 -13.22 13.46
C GLY A 350 -1.17 -13.57 14.84
N ALA A 351 -2.48 -13.39 15.07
CA ALA A 351 -3.15 -13.75 16.32
C ALA A 351 -2.98 -15.23 16.63
N MET A 352 -3.24 -16.08 15.62
CA MET A 352 -3.11 -17.53 15.74
C MET A 352 -1.65 -17.95 15.97
N LEU A 353 -0.70 -17.33 15.25
CA LEU A 353 0.73 -17.61 15.43
C LEU A 353 1.19 -17.26 16.86
N GLY A 354 0.82 -16.07 17.35
CA GLY A 354 1.16 -15.61 18.68
C GLY A 354 0.58 -16.50 19.78
N ALA A 355 -0.72 -16.79 19.70
CA ALA A 355 -1.38 -17.72 20.62
C ALA A 355 -0.73 -19.11 20.59
N ALA A 356 -0.43 -19.64 19.39
CA ALA A 356 0.24 -20.94 19.25
C ALA A 356 1.64 -20.95 19.86
N PHE A 357 2.40 -19.87 19.70
CA PHE A 357 3.74 -19.75 20.22
C PHE A 357 3.72 -19.76 21.76
N ALA A 358 2.87 -18.95 22.38
CA ALA A 358 2.69 -18.95 23.84
C ALA A 358 2.18 -20.30 24.36
N ALA A 359 1.17 -20.89 23.70
CA ALA A 359 0.66 -22.21 24.07
C ALA A 359 1.74 -23.29 24.00
N SER A 360 2.64 -23.23 23.02
CA SER A 360 3.77 -24.17 22.90
C SER A 360 4.79 -24.00 24.02
N LEU A 361 5.13 -22.75 24.36
CA LEU A 361 6.04 -22.44 25.47
C LEU A 361 5.44 -22.79 26.84
N ASN A 362 4.12 -22.71 26.98
CA ASN A 362 3.42 -23.10 28.20
C ASN A 362 3.44 -24.62 28.45
N LEU A 363 3.67 -25.44 27.42
CA LEU A 363 3.98 -26.87 27.62
C LEU A 363 5.29 -27.07 28.38
N LEU A 364 6.17 -26.07 28.39
CA LEU A 364 7.42 -26.04 29.16
C LEU A 364 7.27 -25.34 30.52
N HIS A 365 6.03 -25.07 30.97
CA HIS A 365 5.70 -24.43 32.25
C HIS A 365 6.20 -22.98 32.40
N LEU A 366 6.31 -22.23 31.28
CA LEU A 366 6.75 -20.83 31.27
C LEU A 366 5.64 -19.82 31.69
N ASN A 367 4.39 -20.25 31.85
CA ASN A 367 3.25 -19.45 32.34
C ASN A 367 3.06 -18.09 31.63
N LEU A 368 3.22 -18.07 30.31
CA LEU A 368 3.04 -16.88 29.48
C LEU A 368 1.56 -16.62 29.17
N ASP A 369 1.15 -15.34 29.17
CA ASP A 369 -0.20 -14.95 28.77
C ASP A 369 -0.38 -15.06 27.25
N SER A 370 -1.12 -16.08 26.80
CA SER A 370 -1.35 -16.33 25.37
C SER A 370 -2.11 -15.20 24.68
N SER A 371 -2.93 -14.44 25.41
CA SER A 371 -3.68 -13.28 24.90
C SER A 371 -2.72 -12.18 24.44
N TRP A 372 -1.68 -11.91 25.24
CA TRP A 372 -0.69 -10.88 24.94
C TRP A 372 0.15 -11.24 23.72
N PHE A 373 0.59 -12.50 23.62
CA PHE A 373 1.31 -12.98 22.43
C PHE A 373 0.43 -12.97 21.19
N ALA A 374 -0.87 -13.25 21.30
CA ALA A 374 -1.81 -13.10 20.19
C ALA A 374 -1.88 -11.63 19.69
N VAL A 375 -2.04 -10.65 20.60
CA VAL A 375 -2.02 -9.22 20.24
C VAL A 375 -0.71 -8.84 19.55
N VAL A 376 0.43 -9.18 20.15
CA VAL A 376 1.75 -8.85 19.60
C VAL A 376 1.97 -9.54 18.25
N GLY A 377 1.49 -10.78 18.10
CA GLY A 377 1.55 -11.55 16.85
C GLY A 377 0.74 -10.92 15.72
N MET A 378 -0.46 -10.41 16.01
CA MET A 378 -1.28 -9.64 15.04
C MET A 378 -0.47 -8.50 14.43
N ALA A 379 0.10 -7.66 15.28
CA ALA A 379 0.87 -6.50 14.86
C ALA A 379 2.14 -6.89 14.10
N ALA A 380 2.91 -7.85 14.62
CA ALA A 380 4.20 -8.24 14.06
C ALA A 380 4.08 -8.88 12.67
N VAL A 381 3.13 -9.80 12.45
CA VAL A 381 2.95 -10.44 11.13
C VAL A 381 2.46 -9.41 10.12
N PHE A 382 1.51 -8.55 10.50
CA PHE A 382 1.01 -7.52 9.60
C PHE A 382 2.06 -6.45 9.29
N ALA A 383 2.81 -5.98 10.28
CA ALA A 383 3.93 -5.05 10.09
C ALA A 383 4.95 -5.59 9.09
N GLY A 384 5.34 -6.86 9.20
CA GLY A 384 6.25 -7.50 8.27
C GLY A 384 5.65 -7.66 6.87
N GLY A 385 4.46 -8.28 6.77
CA GLY A 385 3.83 -8.58 5.48
C GLY A 385 3.43 -7.34 4.67
N ALA A 386 2.90 -6.32 5.34
CA ALA A 386 2.46 -5.06 4.74
C ALA A 386 3.54 -3.98 4.66
N ARG A 387 4.65 -4.15 5.40
CA ARG A 387 5.72 -3.16 5.55
C ARG A 387 5.25 -1.81 6.07
N VAL A 388 4.32 -1.83 7.03
CA VAL A 388 3.78 -0.65 7.73
C VAL A 388 3.95 -0.77 9.25
N PRO A 389 5.18 -0.84 9.77
CA PRO A 389 5.44 -1.15 11.17
C PRO A 389 4.77 -0.18 12.16
N ILE A 390 4.77 1.12 11.88
CA ILE A 390 4.23 2.11 12.84
C ILE A 390 2.71 2.03 12.89
N ALA A 391 2.06 2.04 11.73
CA ALA A 391 0.62 1.91 11.64
C ALA A 391 0.13 0.58 12.22
N ALA A 392 0.79 -0.54 11.90
CA ALA A 392 0.39 -1.87 12.39
C ALA A 392 0.36 -1.93 13.92
N MET A 393 1.41 -1.40 14.56
CA MET A 393 1.52 -1.33 16.02
C MET A 393 0.40 -0.47 16.62
N VAL A 394 0.24 0.76 16.15
CA VAL A 394 -0.77 1.68 16.69
C VAL A 394 -2.19 1.14 16.46
N MET A 395 -2.46 0.59 15.26
CA MET A 395 -3.77 0.03 14.95
C MET A 395 -4.15 -1.11 15.88
N VAL A 396 -3.26 -2.09 16.07
CA VAL A 396 -3.57 -3.24 16.92
C VAL A 396 -3.77 -2.83 18.38
N ILE A 397 -3.01 -1.86 18.88
CA ILE A 397 -3.20 -1.33 20.24
C ILE A 397 -4.56 -0.65 20.38
N GLU A 398 -4.94 0.25 19.47
CA GLU A 398 -6.27 0.90 19.52
C GLU A 398 -7.42 -0.10 19.34
N MET A 399 -7.26 -1.08 18.45
CA MET A 399 -8.25 -2.10 18.17
C MET A 399 -8.50 -3.03 19.37
N THR A 400 -7.53 -3.21 20.26
CA THR A 400 -7.60 -4.12 21.41
C THR A 400 -7.73 -3.41 22.76
N GLY A 401 -7.41 -2.11 22.82
CA GLY A 401 -7.26 -1.35 24.06
C GLY A 401 -6.02 -1.72 24.88
N GLY A 402 -5.12 -2.56 24.35
CA GLY A 402 -3.95 -3.10 25.06
C GLY A 402 -2.75 -2.15 25.12
N PHE A 403 -2.92 -0.93 25.65
CA PHE A 403 -1.85 0.08 25.69
C PHE A 403 -0.61 -0.35 26.49
N GLU A 404 -0.78 -1.25 27.46
CA GLU A 404 0.32 -1.85 28.23
C GLU A 404 1.27 -2.70 27.36
N LEU A 405 0.78 -3.18 26.20
CA LEU A 405 1.53 -4.02 25.27
C LEU A 405 2.35 -3.21 24.26
N ILE A 406 2.39 -1.88 24.36
CA ILE A 406 3.09 -1.04 23.39
C ILE A 406 4.57 -1.42 23.28
N MET A 407 5.26 -1.63 24.40
CA MET A 407 6.69 -1.93 24.40
C MET A 407 7.01 -3.34 23.86
N PRO A 408 6.34 -4.42 24.30
CA PRO A 408 6.44 -5.73 23.65
C PRO A 408 6.17 -5.70 22.15
N THR A 409 5.13 -4.96 21.75
CA THR A 409 4.74 -4.83 20.34
C THR A 409 5.81 -4.09 19.54
N MET A 410 6.41 -3.02 20.08
CA MET A 410 7.51 -2.30 19.44
C MET A 410 8.68 -3.22 19.10
N ILE A 411 9.13 -4.05 20.05
CA ILE A 411 10.26 -4.97 19.85
C ILE A 411 9.91 -6.00 18.77
N ALA A 412 8.76 -6.66 18.90
CA ALA A 412 8.36 -7.71 17.97
C ALA A 412 8.14 -7.17 16.55
N VAL A 413 7.50 -6.01 16.40
CA VAL A 413 7.26 -5.35 15.11
C VAL A 413 8.57 -4.91 14.46
N ALA A 414 9.50 -4.33 15.22
CA ALA A 414 10.79 -3.91 14.68
C ALA A 414 11.57 -5.11 14.14
N LEU A 415 11.63 -6.20 14.90
CA LEU A 415 12.30 -7.43 14.47
C LEU A 415 11.59 -8.09 13.29
N ALA A 416 10.26 -8.16 13.31
CA ALA A 416 9.48 -8.71 12.21
C ALA A 416 9.74 -7.95 10.90
N PHE A 417 9.76 -6.61 10.95
CA PHE A 417 10.06 -5.76 9.80
C PHE A 417 11.48 -5.96 9.27
N ILE A 418 12.50 -5.99 10.14
CA ILE A 418 13.90 -6.19 9.75
C ILE A 418 14.11 -7.58 9.13
N VAL A 419 13.61 -8.63 9.78
CA VAL A 419 13.71 -10.01 9.29
C VAL A 419 12.98 -10.15 7.95
N GLN A 420 11.79 -9.57 7.82
CA GLN A 420 11.03 -9.61 6.58
C GLN A 420 11.79 -8.93 5.43
N LEU A 421 12.37 -7.74 5.65
CA LEU A 421 13.19 -7.05 4.66
C LEU A 421 14.42 -7.87 4.25
N ALA A 422 15.11 -8.48 5.22
CA ALA A 422 16.28 -9.31 4.96
C ALA A 422 15.93 -10.54 4.10
N LEU A 423 14.86 -11.25 4.44
CA LEU A 423 14.41 -12.44 3.71
C LEU A 423 13.87 -12.13 2.31
N THR A 424 13.32 -10.94 2.10
CA THR A 424 12.65 -10.56 0.84
C THR A 424 13.47 -9.66 -0.07
N ARG A 425 14.74 -9.36 0.26
CA ARG A 425 15.64 -8.47 -0.50
C ARG A 425 15.70 -8.79 -2.01
N HIS A 426 15.66 -10.07 -2.36
CA HIS A 426 15.70 -10.56 -3.74
C HIS A 426 14.46 -11.37 -4.13
N ALA A 427 13.40 -11.30 -3.32
CA ALA A 427 12.16 -12.01 -3.59
C ALA A 427 11.38 -11.32 -4.71
N LYS A 428 10.75 -12.12 -5.60
CA LYS A 428 9.86 -11.61 -6.65
C LYS A 428 8.66 -10.84 -6.08
N TYR A 429 8.13 -11.29 -4.93
CA TYR A 429 6.99 -10.67 -4.26
C TYR A 429 7.36 -10.29 -2.83
N PRO A 430 7.88 -9.06 -2.61
CA PRO A 430 8.50 -8.69 -1.36
C PRO A 430 7.53 -8.18 -0.28
N THR A 431 6.28 -7.88 -0.61
CA THR A 431 5.25 -7.31 0.28
C THR A 431 3.89 -7.79 -0.21
N ILE A 432 2.88 -7.82 0.67
CA ILE A 432 1.51 -8.16 0.27
C ILE A 432 0.92 -7.08 -0.65
N TYR A 433 1.49 -5.87 -0.70
CA TYR A 433 1.02 -4.77 -1.55
C TYR A 433 2.03 -4.46 -2.67
N GLU A 434 1.80 -4.96 -3.89
CA GLU A 434 2.78 -4.87 -4.98
C GLU A 434 2.90 -3.44 -5.56
N ALA A 435 1.90 -2.59 -5.31
CA ALA A 435 1.88 -1.22 -5.81
C ALA A 435 2.70 -0.24 -4.94
N GLN A 436 3.25 -0.70 -3.81
CA GLN A 436 4.14 0.13 -2.98
C GLN A 436 5.38 0.54 -3.76
N VAL A 437 5.79 1.80 -3.64
CA VAL A 437 7.09 2.26 -4.14
C VAL A 437 8.11 2.28 -2.99
N PRO A 438 9.43 2.15 -3.20
CA PRO A 438 10.34 2.03 -2.06
C PRO A 438 10.45 3.30 -1.22
N THR A 439 10.47 4.47 -1.85
CA THR A 439 10.60 5.77 -1.17
C THR A 439 9.83 6.87 -1.88
N PRO A 440 9.55 8.02 -1.22
CA PRO A 440 8.97 9.20 -1.86
C PRO A 440 9.77 9.69 -3.08
N ALA A 441 11.10 9.58 -3.03
CA ALA A 441 11.98 9.95 -4.13
C ALA A 441 11.77 9.08 -5.39
N GLU A 442 11.40 7.81 -5.20
CA GLU A 442 11.13 6.86 -6.28
C GLU A 442 9.66 6.91 -6.75
N SER A 443 8.80 7.65 -6.04
CA SER A 443 7.40 7.84 -6.39
C SER A 443 7.26 8.69 -7.66
N PRO A 444 6.55 8.21 -8.70
CA PRO A 444 6.23 9.04 -9.86
C PRO A 444 5.41 10.29 -9.50
N ALA A 445 4.71 10.29 -8.37
CA ALA A 445 3.97 11.46 -7.87
C ALA A 445 4.87 12.65 -7.53
N HIS A 446 6.10 12.40 -7.06
CA HIS A 446 7.03 13.42 -6.57
C HIS A 446 8.18 13.72 -7.54
N ARG A 447 8.38 12.88 -8.55
CA ARG A 447 9.46 12.98 -9.54
C ARG A 447 9.66 14.39 -10.11
N ARG A 448 8.57 15.10 -10.38
CA ARG A 448 8.60 16.47 -10.91
C ARG A 448 9.21 17.47 -9.92
N ALA A 449 8.80 17.44 -8.66
CA ALA A 449 9.32 18.33 -7.63
C ALA A 449 10.81 18.09 -7.38
N TYR A 450 11.24 16.83 -7.41
CA TYR A 450 12.67 16.49 -7.32
C TYR A 450 13.48 17.01 -8.51
N TYR A 451 12.96 16.91 -9.73
CA TYR A 451 13.63 17.49 -10.91
C TYR A 451 13.71 19.02 -10.84
N GLU A 452 12.64 19.68 -10.41
CA GLU A 452 12.61 21.15 -10.24
C GLU A 452 13.61 21.59 -9.15
N ALA A 453 13.65 20.89 -8.02
CA ALA A 453 14.61 21.16 -6.95
C ALA A 453 16.07 20.91 -7.39
N ALA A 454 16.33 19.80 -8.09
CA ALA A 454 17.65 19.50 -8.63
C ALA A 454 18.13 20.56 -9.63
N VAL A 455 17.26 20.99 -10.54
CA VAL A 455 17.55 22.09 -11.47
C VAL A 455 17.78 23.41 -10.72
N GLY A 456 17.03 23.66 -9.65
CA GLY A 456 17.22 24.82 -8.77
C GLY A 456 18.59 24.84 -8.08
N LEU A 457 19.00 23.72 -7.49
CA LEU A 457 20.30 23.56 -6.82
C LEU A 457 21.46 23.67 -7.82
N LEU A 458 21.31 23.09 -9.01
CA LEU A 458 22.27 23.24 -10.10
C LEU A 458 22.43 24.70 -10.54
N ARG A 459 21.31 25.44 -10.64
CA ARG A 459 21.33 26.87 -10.98
C ARG A 459 22.02 27.72 -9.91
N ARG A 460 21.96 27.32 -8.63
CA ARG A 460 22.63 28.01 -7.51
C ARG A 460 24.09 27.59 -7.33
N GLN A 461 24.59 26.63 -8.12
CA GLN A 461 25.92 26.02 -7.97
C GLN A 461 26.17 25.39 -6.58
N GLU A 462 25.12 25.04 -5.85
CA GLU A 462 25.21 24.51 -4.47
C GLU A 462 25.55 23.01 -4.44
N VAL A 463 25.43 22.30 -5.56
CA VAL A 463 25.68 20.85 -5.65
C VAL A 463 26.40 20.49 -6.96
N ARG A 464 27.43 19.63 -6.86
CA ARG A 464 28.03 18.93 -8.00
C ARG A 464 27.30 17.61 -8.20
N LEU A 465 26.73 17.36 -9.38
CA LEU A 465 26.11 16.07 -9.68
C LEU A 465 27.21 15.05 -10.01
N ASP A 466 27.12 13.89 -9.36
CA ASP A 466 27.93 12.72 -9.67
C ASP A 466 27.34 11.96 -10.87
N ARG A 467 28.21 11.49 -11.77
CA ARG A 467 27.88 11.00 -13.11
C ARG A 467 27.13 9.67 -13.08
N ASP A 468 27.25 8.92 -11.98
CA ASP A 468 26.67 7.58 -11.84
C ASP A 468 25.15 7.56 -11.58
N ILE A 469 24.53 8.72 -11.32
CA ILE A 469 23.11 8.80 -10.88
C ILE A 469 22.13 9.04 -12.06
N LEU A 470 22.59 9.46 -13.24
CA LEU A 470 21.72 9.86 -14.35
C LEU A 470 21.26 8.66 -15.22
N SER A 471 20.04 8.17 -14.95
CA SER A 471 19.38 7.02 -15.60
C SER A 471 19.46 6.97 -17.14
N ARG A 472 19.47 5.74 -17.69
CA ARG A 472 19.64 5.40 -19.13
C ARG A 472 18.65 6.07 -20.10
N GLU A 473 17.45 6.43 -19.65
CA GLU A 473 16.44 7.10 -20.50
C GLU A 473 16.82 8.55 -20.83
N LEU A 474 17.42 9.27 -19.87
CA LEU A 474 17.91 10.64 -20.08
C LEU A 474 19.07 10.64 -21.08
N HIS A 475 19.96 9.65 -20.99
CA HIS A 475 21.05 9.44 -21.92
C HIS A 475 20.55 9.14 -23.35
N GLY A 476 19.51 8.32 -23.50
CA GLY A 476 18.95 7.96 -24.81
C GLY A 476 18.29 9.13 -25.54
N ALA A 477 17.54 9.98 -24.84
CA ALA A 477 16.90 11.16 -25.43
C ALA A 477 17.93 12.24 -25.81
N LEU A 478 18.90 12.52 -24.93
CA LEU A 478 19.96 13.50 -25.18
C LEU A 478 20.93 13.05 -26.29
N ALA A 479 21.17 11.76 -26.46
CA ALA A 479 22.03 11.22 -27.53
C ALA A 479 21.44 11.43 -28.94
N ARG A 480 20.12 11.56 -29.07
CA ARG A 480 19.44 11.84 -30.36
C ARG A 480 19.35 13.32 -30.71
N GLY A 481 19.88 14.22 -29.87
CA GLY A 481 19.81 15.67 -30.08
C GLY A 481 18.42 16.27 -29.87
N GLU A 482 17.47 15.50 -29.34
CA GLU A 482 16.12 15.94 -28.99
C GLU A 482 16.18 16.85 -27.76
N GLY A 483 15.53 18.01 -27.84
CA GLY A 483 15.42 18.94 -26.72
C GLY A 483 14.42 18.42 -25.68
N ILE A 484 14.81 18.36 -24.42
CA ILE A 484 13.91 17.94 -23.33
C ILE A 484 13.21 19.21 -22.79
N PRO A 485 11.88 19.33 -22.90
CA PRO A 485 11.17 20.52 -22.45
C PRO A 485 11.22 20.68 -20.93
N LEU A 486 11.58 21.88 -20.45
CA LEU A 486 11.56 22.24 -19.03
C LEU A 486 10.22 22.93 -18.72
N THR A 487 9.29 22.20 -18.10
CA THR A 487 7.90 22.67 -17.93
C THR A 487 7.83 23.93 -17.05
N GLY A 488 7.14 24.97 -17.53
CA GLY A 488 6.96 26.26 -16.84
C GLY A 488 7.81 27.41 -17.41
N ARG A 489 8.67 27.14 -18.38
CA ARG A 489 9.42 28.13 -19.17
C ARG A 489 9.49 27.71 -20.64
N SER A 490 9.89 28.62 -21.52
CA SER A 490 10.11 28.35 -22.95
C SER A 490 11.44 27.63 -23.25
N GLU A 491 12.18 27.21 -22.21
CA GLU A 491 13.53 26.62 -22.31
C GLU A 491 13.48 25.09 -22.43
N GLN A 492 14.41 24.52 -23.22
CA GLN A 492 14.63 23.08 -23.34
C GLN A 492 16.11 22.75 -23.06
N LEU A 493 16.38 21.51 -22.63
CA LEU A 493 17.74 21.01 -22.41
C LEU A 493 18.24 20.24 -23.64
N TYR A 494 19.44 20.59 -24.12
CA TYR A 494 20.08 20.02 -25.31
C TYR A 494 21.46 19.47 -24.97
N ARG A 495 21.90 18.47 -25.74
CA ARG A 495 23.28 17.99 -25.76
C ARG A 495 23.91 18.35 -27.11
N LEU A 496 25.01 19.08 -27.10
CA LEU A 496 25.70 19.56 -28.30
C LEU A 496 27.18 19.18 -28.24
N ALA A 497 27.69 18.53 -29.28
CA ALA A 497 29.11 18.24 -29.38
C ALA A 497 29.86 19.39 -30.07
N LEU A 498 31.02 19.78 -29.54
CA LEU A 498 31.90 20.72 -30.20
C LEU A 498 32.72 20.02 -31.28
N ALA A 499 32.38 20.31 -32.54
CA ALA A 499 33.10 19.78 -33.70
C ALA A 499 34.52 20.39 -33.81
N PRO A 500 35.47 19.67 -34.42
CA PRO A 500 36.75 20.24 -34.83
C PRO A 500 36.53 21.48 -35.71
N GLY A 501 37.18 22.60 -35.39
CA GLY A 501 37.01 23.88 -36.11
C GLY A 501 35.89 24.79 -35.58
N SER A 502 35.20 24.40 -34.49
CA SER A 502 34.24 25.28 -33.82
C SER A 502 34.93 26.55 -33.27
N PRO A 503 34.41 27.76 -33.55
CA PRO A 503 35.08 29.02 -33.18
C PRO A 503 35.01 29.33 -31.67
N VAL A 504 34.31 28.50 -30.90
CA VAL A 504 34.29 28.58 -29.42
C VAL A 504 35.36 27.72 -28.75
N VAL A 505 36.04 26.85 -29.50
CA VAL A 505 37.14 26.02 -28.98
C VAL A 505 38.31 26.91 -28.58
N GLY A 506 38.87 26.67 -27.39
CA GLY A 506 39.94 27.45 -26.78
C GLY A 506 39.46 28.68 -26.01
N ARG A 507 38.19 29.08 -26.14
CA ARG A 507 37.60 30.22 -25.43
C ARG A 507 37.07 29.83 -24.06
N GLU A 508 37.11 30.78 -23.14
CA GLU A 508 36.49 30.66 -21.82
C GLU A 508 34.98 30.85 -21.90
N VAL A 509 34.21 30.08 -21.11
CA VAL A 509 32.75 30.17 -21.04
C VAL A 509 32.26 31.60 -20.76
N ARG A 510 32.95 32.36 -19.89
CA ARG A 510 32.60 33.77 -19.61
C ARG A 510 32.67 34.68 -20.84
N SER A 511 33.54 34.34 -21.79
CA SER A 511 33.79 35.15 -22.99
C SER A 511 32.75 34.94 -24.09
N LEU A 512 31.82 33.99 -23.92
CA LEU A 512 30.87 33.58 -24.95
C LEU A 512 29.57 34.38 -24.96
N GLY A 513 29.37 35.32 -24.03
CA GLY A 513 28.17 36.17 -24.01
C GLY A 513 26.85 35.39 -23.81
N LEU A 514 26.90 34.24 -23.14
CA LEU A 514 25.78 33.29 -23.00
C LEU A 514 24.51 33.92 -22.40
N ALA A 515 24.68 34.82 -21.43
CA ALA A 515 23.57 35.52 -20.79
C ALA A 515 22.77 36.39 -21.78
N ALA A 516 23.43 37.04 -22.75
CA ALA A 516 22.77 37.84 -23.78
C ALA A 516 21.98 36.99 -24.78
N MET A 517 22.32 35.71 -24.91
CA MET A 517 21.61 34.75 -25.76
C MET A 517 20.51 33.98 -25.01
N GLY A 518 20.36 34.16 -23.70
CA GLY A 518 19.46 33.35 -22.88
C GLY A 518 19.86 31.87 -22.83
N VAL A 519 21.17 31.62 -22.83
CA VAL A 519 21.76 30.27 -22.88
C VAL A 519 22.52 30.00 -21.59
N VAL A 520 22.38 28.80 -21.06
CA VAL A 520 23.17 28.34 -19.91
C VAL A 520 23.80 27.00 -20.24
N ILE A 521 25.13 26.93 -20.20
CA ILE A 521 25.83 25.65 -20.23
C ILE A 521 25.78 25.09 -18.81
N VAL A 522 25.01 24.02 -18.61
CA VAL A 522 24.77 23.40 -17.29
C VAL A 522 25.75 22.27 -16.99
N GLY A 523 26.46 21.77 -18.01
CA GLY A 523 27.47 20.72 -17.86
C GLY A 523 28.34 20.59 -19.10
N LEU A 524 29.56 20.09 -18.91
CA LEU A 524 30.51 19.82 -19.98
C LEU A 524 31.10 18.42 -19.77
N ILE A 525 31.04 17.60 -20.81
CA ILE A 525 31.56 16.23 -20.82
C ILE A 525 32.85 16.23 -21.64
N ARG A 526 33.97 15.84 -21.04
CA ARG A 526 35.28 15.72 -21.71
C ARG A 526 35.85 14.33 -21.49
N GLY A 527 35.90 13.52 -22.56
CA GLY A 527 36.25 12.11 -22.44
C GLY A 527 35.32 11.39 -21.44
N GLU A 528 35.89 10.67 -20.48
CA GLU A 528 35.15 9.98 -19.41
C GLU A 528 34.89 10.85 -18.16
N GLY A 529 35.32 12.12 -18.15
CA GLY A 529 35.11 13.04 -17.02
C GLY A 529 33.96 14.02 -17.23
N ASP A 530 33.27 14.38 -16.13
CA ASP A 530 32.35 15.53 -16.06
C ASP A 530 33.04 16.76 -15.51
N VAL A 531 32.80 17.89 -16.17
CA VAL A 531 33.30 19.21 -15.75
C VAL A 531 32.10 20.13 -15.57
N VAL A 532 31.96 20.71 -14.38
CA VAL A 532 31.02 21.81 -14.16
C VAL A 532 31.65 23.09 -14.75
N PRO A 533 31.09 23.67 -15.82
CA PRO A 533 31.69 24.82 -16.47
C PRO A 533 31.54 26.07 -15.61
N GLY A 534 32.65 26.60 -15.13
CA GLY A 534 32.74 27.94 -14.55
C GLY A 534 33.10 28.98 -15.59
N GLY A 535 33.11 30.27 -15.20
CA GLY A 535 33.47 31.36 -16.12
C GLY A 535 34.85 31.19 -16.77
N GLY A 536 35.81 30.58 -16.08
CA GLY A 536 37.16 30.30 -16.58
C GLY A 536 37.33 28.97 -17.32
N THR A 537 36.28 28.15 -17.45
CA THR A 537 36.38 26.87 -18.14
C THR A 537 36.60 27.10 -19.62
N ARG A 538 37.71 26.56 -20.15
CA ARG A 538 38.02 26.62 -21.59
C ARG A 538 37.45 25.42 -22.32
N LEU A 539 36.74 25.69 -23.40
CA LEU A 539 36.14 24.68 -24.26
C LEU A 539 37.20 24.01 -25.14
N GLN A 540 37.09 22.70 -25.36
CA GLN A 540 38.01 21.89 -26.15
C GLN A 540 37.27 21.13 -27.25
N VAL A 541 38.02 20.70 -28.27
CA VAL A 541 37.48 19.84 -29.33
C VAL A 541 37.00 18.52 -28.71
N GLY A 542 35.80 18.09 -29.06
CA GLY A 542 35.21 16.85 -28.54
C GLY A 542 34.46 17.02 -27.22
N ASP A 543 34.46 18.21 -26.60
CA ASP A 543 33.59 18.48 -25.45
C ASP A 543 32.12 18.34 -25.85
N GLN A 544 31.32 17.68 -25.02
CA GLN A 544 29.87 17.66 -25.16
C GLN A 544 29.22 18.56 -24.12
N LEU A 545 28.55 19.58 -24.60
CA LEU A 545 27.90 20.62 -23.81
C LEU A 545 26.45 20.23 -23.53
N LEU A 546 26.08 20.24 -22.26
CA LEU A 546 24.69 20.23 -21.83
C LEU A 546 24.22 21.67 -21.71
N VAL A 547 23.23 22.05 -22.51
CA VAL A 547 22.83 23.45 -22.72
C VAL A 547 21.34 23.59 -22.47
N ALA A 548 20.96 24.45 -21.52
CA ALA A 548 19.58 24.87 -21.31
C ALA A 548 19.35 26.21 -22.03
N ALA A 549 18.40 26.25 -22.96
CA ALA A 549 18.07 27.46 -23.72
C ALA A 549 16.66 27.40 -24.32
N GLY A 550 16.04 28.57 -24.55
CA GLY A 550 14.83 28.69 -25.37
C GLY A 550 15.07 28.42 -26.85
N SER A 551 14.01 28.34 -27.65
CA SER A 551 14.09 28.05 -29.10
C SER A 551 14.93 29.08 -29.89
N ASP A 552 14.88 30.37 -29.54
CA ASP A 552 15.70 31.42 -30.15
C ASP A 552 17.17 31.36 -29.65
N GLY A 553 17.36 31.17 -28.34
CA GLY A 553 18.68 31.10 -27.72
C GLY A 553 19.50 29.90 -28.19
N ILE A 554 18.87 28.73 -28.35
CA ILE A 554 19.55 27.53 -28.85
C ILE A 554 19.98 27.68 -30.31
N GLY A 555 19.20 28.39 -31.14
CA GLY A 555 19.53 28.67 -32.53
C GLY A 555 20.79 29.54 -32.63
N LYS A 556 20.83 30.64 -31.86
CA LYS A 556 22.00 31.52 -31.74
C LYS A 556 23.22 30.75 -31.23
N PHE A 557 23.06 29.94 -30.20
CA PHE A 557 24.17 29.15 -29.68
C PHE A 557 24.68 28.10 -30.67
N ARG A 558 23.80 27.42 -31.41
CA ARG A 558 24.20 26.49 -32.49
C ARG A 558 24.99 27.21 -33.57
N SER A 559 24.55 28.39 -34.01
CA SER A 559 25.30 29.18 -34.99
C SER A 559 26.67 29.61 -34.48
N LEU A 560 26.78 29.91 -33.18
CA LEU A 560 28.04 30.27 -32.54
C LEU A 560 29.03 29.11 -32.48
N ILE A 561 28.57 27.87 -32.27
CA ILE A 561 29.45 26.70 -32.19
C ILE A 561 29.72 26.02 -33.53
N THR A 562 29.00 26.37 -34.60
CA THR A 562 29.17 25.77 -35.94
C THR A 562 30.08 26.65 -36.79
N ALA A 563 31.07 26.05 -37.46
CA ALA A 563 32.02 26.81 -38.28
C ALA A 563 31.35 27.45 -39.52
N PRO A 564 31.77 28.66 -39.96
CA PRO A 564 31.31 29.23 -41.22
C PRO A 564 31.94 28.45 -42.39
N GLY A 565 31.23 27.43 -42.90
CA GLY A 565 31.68 26.66 -44.07
C GLY A 565 31.03 25.29 -44.32
N GLY A 566 30.08 24.83 -43.48
CA GLY A 566 29.50 23.48 -43.60
C GLY A 566 28.13 23.38 -44.28
N ALA A 567 27.77 24.29 -45.19
CA ALA A 567 26.58 24.14 -46.03
C ALA A 567 26.98 23.58 -47.39
N GLY A 568 26.93 22.26 -47.57
CA GLY A 568 27.18 21.62 -48.86
C GLY A 568 27.48 20.13 -48.74
N GLY A 569 26.43 19.30 -48.73
CA GLY A 569 26.59 17.85 -48.73
C GLY A 569 25.29 17.08 -48.49
N ALA A 570 24.20 17.47 -49.14
CA ALA A 570 23.02 16.62 -49.28
C ALA A 570 22.99 16.11 -50.73
N ALA A 571 23.53 14.91 -50.96
CA ALA A 571 23.22 14.05 -52.10
C ALA A 571 23.74 12.63 -51.83
N ALA A 572 22.86 11.65 -52.11
CA ALA A 572 22.96 10.19 -51.94
C ALA A 572 22.57 9.64 -50.55
#